data_AF-A0A4Q3U0K5-F1
#
_entry.id   AF-A0A4Q3U0K5-F1
#
_cell.length_a   1.000
_cell.length_b   1.000
_cell.length_c   1.000
_cell.angle_alpha   90.00
_cell.angle_beta   90.00
_cell.angle_gamma   90.00
#
_symmetry.space_group_name_H-M   'P 1'
#
loop_
_entity.id
_entity.type
_entity.pdbx_description
1 polymer ?
#
loop_
_entity_poly.entity_id
_entity_poly.type
_entity_poly.pdbx_seq_one_letter_code
_entity_poly.pdbx_strand_id
1 'polypeptide(L)'
;SKGFIKEGPKNRLRAQDIHRIVDTFTRQLEQPRYSRMVPLAEIGDPKNDYNLNFARYIDSSEPEDIQDIDAHLRGGIPNRDLDALDKYWKVFPGVRDALFKKGDRPDYSGLKVPAVEIKATIFGHSEFKAWSAKTRKLFAKWRAEVSPRLYGIKKGDHPKSLIDAISEELLATFQKATLIDPYDVYQHLMDYWAETMQDDVYAIVAEGWREAAKPREILQVKGENGKLVWPGPGDFRIGKRRYKSDLLPAEVLVEQYFSAEAASVALDEYAEALDGLAATKAEHKAQQEALHAKVAAKYAQISEGDAKTLVVEHKWGASVDAAVVAELDRMSVQLAVRIHQLAERYASRLPAVERDANALGERVRAHLKAMGATWT
;
A
#
# COMPACT_ATOMS: atom_id res chain seq x y z
N SER A 1 9.34 -4.13 -8.55
CA SER A 1 8.67 -5.34 -9.07
C SER A 1 8.97 -5.41 -10.56
N LYS A 2 9.33 -6.58 -11.12
CA LYS A 2 9.61 -6.78 -12.55
C LYS A 2 8.34 -6.81 -13.42
N GLY A 3 7.30 -6.09 -13.03
CA GLY A 3 6.04 -5.99 -13.77
C GLY A 3 5.17 -7.25 -13.77
N PHE A 4 5.14 -8.00 -12.66
CA PHE A 4 4.23 -9.15 -12.48
C PHE A 4 4.02 -9.48 -11.00
N ILE A 5 3.00 -10.30 -10.72
CA ILE A 5 2.80 -10.99 -9.43
C ILE A 5 3.06 -12.49 -9.64
N LYS A 6 3.73 -13.11 -8.67
CA LYS A 6 3.94 -14.56 -8.66
C LYS A 6 2.65 -15.25 -8.21
N GLU A 7 2.17 -16.18 -9.01
CA GLU A 7 0.94 -16.95 -8.78
C GLU A 7 1.28 -18.44 -8.86
N GLY A 8 1.70 -18.99 -7.71
CA GLY A 8 2.21 -20.36 -7.62
C GLY A 8 3.44 -20.57 -8.53
N PRO A 9 3.39 -21.52 -9.49
CA PRO A 9 4.48 -21.76 -10.43
C PRO A 9 4.49 -20.79 -11.63
N LYS A 10 3.49 -19.92 -11.78
CA LYS A 10 3.35 -18.99 -12.91
C LYS A 10 3.50 -17.54 -12.45
N ASN A 11 3.78 -16.66 -13.40
CA ASN A 11 3.73 -15.22 -13.20
C ASN A 11 2.50 -14.68 -13.91
N ARG A 12 1.72 -13.84 -13.22
CA ARG A 12 0.57 -13.13 -13.79
C ARG A 12 0.90 -11.66 -13.93
N LEU A 13 0.62 -11.09 -15.10
CA LEU A 13 0.71 -9.66 -15.32
C LEU A 13 -0.42 -8.95 -14.56
N ARG A 14 -0.08 -7.85 -13.89
CA ARG A 14 -1.08 -7.01 -13.24
C ARG A 14 -1.82 -6.16 -14.27
N ALA A 15 -2.96 -5.59 -13.89
CA ALA A 15 -3.70 -4.68 -14.75
C ALA A 15 -2.84 -3.48 -15.16
N GLN A 16 -2.06 -2.91 -14.24
CA GLN A 16 -1.12 -1.82 -14.53
C GLN A 16 -0.04 -2.20 -15.53
N ASP A 17 0.46 -3.44 -15.48
CA ASP A 17 1.56 -3.88 -16.34
C ASP A 17 1.05 -4.03 -17.78
N ILE A 18 -0.13 -4.65 -17.94
CA ILE A 18 -0.79 -4.78 -19.24
C ILE A 18 -1.09 -3.40 -19.82
N HIS A 19 -1.71 -2.53 -19.01
CA HIS A 19 -2.09 -1.19 -19.45
C HIS A 19 -0.87 -0.37 -19.88
N ARG A 20 0.19 -0.34 -19.06
CA ARG A 20 1.44 0.36 -19.38
C ARG A 20 2.09 -0.15 -20.66
N ILE A 21 2.07 -1.46 -20.92
CA ILE A 21 2.59 -2.04 -22.17
C ILE A 21 1.77 -1.52 -23.36
N VAL A 22 0.44 -1.58 -23.28
CA VAL A 22 -0.47 -1.13 -24.35
C VAL A 22 -0.32 0.37 -24.61
N ASP A 23 -0.26 1.18 -23.56
CA ASP A 23 -0.05 2.63 -23.66
C ASP A 23 1.28 2.96 -24.34
N THR A 24 2.36 2.32 -23.87
CA THR A 24 3.71 2.55 -24.40
C THR A 24 3.80 2.17 -25.87
N PHE A 25 3.19 1.04 -26.25
CA PHE A 25 3.15 0.59 -27.65
C PHE A 25 2.29 1.51 -28.52
N THR A 26 1.06 1.79 -28.10
CA THR A 26 0.08 2.56 -28.90
C THR A 26 0.54 3.99 -29.11
N ARG A 27 1.17 4.59 -28.10
CA ARG A 27 1.68 5.97 -28.15
C ARG A 27 3.14 6.06 -28.59
N GLN A 28 3.80 4.92 -28.86
CA GLN A 28 5.20 4.82 -29.23
C GLN A 28 6.14 5.58 -28.28
N LEU A 29 5.89 5.46 -26.98
CA LEU A 29 6.67 6.18 -25.97
C LEU A 29 8.04 5.54 -25.80
N GLU A 30 9.08 6.37 -25.84
CA GLU A 30 10.42 5.97 -25.42
C GLU A 30 10.58 6.22 -23.91
N GLN A 31 10.99 5.18 -23.20
CA GLN A 31 11.19 5.23 -21.75
C GLN A 31 12.53 4.59 -21.41
N PRO A 32 13.43 5.28 -20.69
CA PRO A 32 14.71 4.71 -20.30
C PRO A 32 14.55 3.33 -19.66
N ARG A 33 15.34 2.36 -20.14
CA ARG A 33 15.35 0.96 -19.65
C ARG A 33 14.07 0.16 -19.87
N TYR A 34 13.05 0.72 -20.54
CA TYR A 34 11.76 0.06 -20.75
C TYR A 34 11.34 -0.01 -22.23
N SER A 35 11.47 1.08 -22.98
CA SER A 35 11.05 1.15 -24.39
C SER A 35 11.94 2.08 -25.21
N ARG A 36 12.21 1.71 -26.46
CA ARG A 36 13.00 2.48 -27.42
C ARG A 36 12.52 2.18 -28.84
N MET A 37 12.41 3.21 -29.67
CA MET A 37 12.20 3.05 -31.10
C MET A 37 13.56 2.83 -31.78
N VAL A 38 13.73 1.67 -32.42
CA VAL A 38 14.99 1.31 -33.08
C VAL A 38 14.81 1.42 -34.59
N PRO A 39 15.56 2.30 -35.28
CA PRO A 39 15.51 2.40 -36.73
C PRO A 39 15.97 1.10 -37.41
N LEU A 40 15.39 0.78 -38.57
CA LEU A 40 15.77 -0.41 -39.34
C LEU A 40 17.26 -0.45 -39.71
N ALA A 41 17.88 0.73 -39.88
CA ALA A 41 19.32 0.84 -40.15
C ALA A 41 20.18 0.32 -38.98
N GLU A 42 19.76 0.53 -37.72
CA GLU A 42 20.46 -0.01 -36.54
C GLU A 42 20.20 -1.51 -36.37
N ILE A 43 19.01 -1.98 -36.74
CA ILE A 43 18.68 -3.42 -36.74
C ILE A 43 19.53 -4.17 -37.78
N GLY A 44 19.77 -3.57 -38.95
CA GLY A 44 20.58 -4.13 -40.04
C GLY A 44 22.09 -3.90 -39.92
N ASP A 45 22.56 -3.20 -38.88
CA ASP A 45 23.99 -3.02 -38.61
C ASP A 45 24.67 -4.40 -38.40
N PRO A 46 25.89 -4.66 -38.93
CA PRO A 46 26.61 -5.92 -38.69
C PRO A 46 26.72 -6.35 -37.23
N LYS A 47 26.71 -5.41 -36.28
CA LYS A 47 26.71 -5.69 -34.83
C LYS A 47 25.42 -6.37 -34.35
N ASN A 48 24.29 -6.04 -34.97
CA ASN A 48 22.97 -6.55 -34.62
C ASN A 48 22.48 -7.63 -35.58
N ASP A 49 22.83 -7.58 -36.87
CA ASP A 49 22.54 -8.58 -37.91
C ASP A 49 21.08 -9.07 -37.88
N TYR A 50 20.14 -8.13 -37.86
CA TYR A 50 18.69 -8.38 -37.78
C TYR A 50 18.24 -9.19 -36.54
N ASN A 51 19.07 -9.30 -35.50
CA ASN A 51 18.74 -9.97 -34.25
C ASN A 51 17.81 -9.11 -33.41
N LEU A 52 16.57 -9.54 -33.18
CA LEU A 52 15.55 -8.79 -32.46
C LEU A 52 15.55 -9.02 -30.93
N ASN A 53 16.61 -9.58 -30.36
CA ASN A 53 16.71 -9.71 -28.91
C ASN A 53 16.79 -8.33 -28.25
N PHE A 54 15.81 -8.00 -27.40
CA PHE A 54 15.67 -6.68 -26.77
C PHE A 54 16.92 -6.23 -25.99
N ALA A 55 17.69 -7.17 -25.41
CA ALA A 55 18.90 -6.86 -24.65
C ALA A 55 20.00 -6.19 -25.50
N ARG A 56 19.91 -6.27 -26.84
CA ARG A 56 20.81 -5.57 -27.76
C ARG A 56 20.49 -4.09 -27.91
N TYR A 57 19.25 -3.71 -27.61
CA TYR A 57 18.71 -2.38 -27.89
C TYR A 57 18.36 -1.60 -26.62
N ILE A 58 18.06 -2.31 -25.53
CA ILE A 58 17.65 -1.74 -24.25
C ILE A 58 18.45 -2.42 -23.13
N ASP A 59 19.19 -1.62 -22.37
CA ASP A 59 19.75 -2.05 -21.10
C ASP A 59 18.68 -1.93 -20.00
N SER A 60 18.10 -3.07 -19.63
CA SER A 60 17.10 -3.19 -18.57
C SER A 60 17.70 -3.52 -17.20
N SER A 61 19.03 -3.48 -17.04
CA SER A 61 19.66 -3.69 -15.73
C SER A 61 19.21 -2.62 -14.74
N GLU A 62 19.24 -2.93 -13.44
CA GLU A 62 19.05 -1.91 -12.41
C GLU A 62 20.39 -1.18 -12.19
N PRO A 63 20.41 0.15 -11.98
CA PRO A 63 21.65 0.84 -11.67
C PRO A 63 22.23 0.26 -10.39
N GLU A 64 23.51 -0.13 -10.43
CA GLU A 64 24.20 -0.59 -9.23
C GLU A 64 24.29 0.54 -8.20
N ASP A 65 24.11 0.17 -6.93
CA ASP A 65 24.27 1.08 -5.82
C ASP A 65 25.75 1.30 -5.55
N ILE A 66 26.32 2.35 -6.15
CA ILE A 66 27.75 2.63 -6.10
C ILE A 66 28.17 2.94 -4.66
N GLN A 67 29.05 2.11 -4.10
CA GLN A 67 29.59 2.34 -2.76
C GLN A 67 30.79 3.29 -2.79
N ASP A 68 30.90 4.14 -1.78
CA ASP A 68 32.04 5.03 -1.59
C ASP A 68 32.97 4.47 -0.49
N ILE A 69 34.18 4.06 -0.91
CA ILE A 69 35.19 3.49 -0.01
C ILE A 69 35.63 4.53 1.04
N ASP A 70 35.81 5.79 0.66
CA ASP A 70 36.27 6.84 1.57
C ASP A 70 35.16 7.27 2.55
N ALA A 71 33.88 7.14 2.15
CA ALA A 71 32.73 7.27 3.04
C ALA A 71 32.70 6.15 4.08
N HIS A 72 32.94 4.90 3.70
CA HIS A 72 33.03 3.77 4.64
C HIS A 72 34.16 3.94 5.65
N LEU A 73 35.30 4.48 5.23
CA LEU A 73 36.45 4.66 6.11
C LEU A 73 36.27 5.81 7.09
N ARG A 74 35.76 6.95 6.62
CA ARG A 74 35.81 8.22 7.38
C ARG A 74 34.42 8.78 7.75
N GLY A 75 33.35 8.15 7.28
CA GLY A 75 31.95 8.50 7.56
C GLY A 75 31.46 9.74 6.80
N GLY A 76 30.14 9.83 6.62
CA GLY A 76 29.51 10.91 5.86
C GLY A 76 28.94 10.40 4.53
N ILE A 77 27.81 10.98 4.13
CA ILE A 77 27.02 10.51 2.99
C ILE A 77 27.51 11.23 1.73
N PRO A 78 27.95 10.53 0.67
CA PRO A 78 28.35 11.17 -0.58
C PRO A 78 27.21 12.03 -1.16
N ASN A 79 27.53 13.24 -1.62
CA ASN A 79 26.53 14.13 -2.23
C ASN A 79 25.88 13.50 -3.47
N ARG A 80 26.65 12.73 -4.25
CA ARG A 80 26.14 11.95 -5.39
C ARG A 80 24.99 11.03 -5.01
N ASP A 81 25.06 10.35 -3.87
CA ASP A 81 24.02 9.41 -3.43
C ASP A 81 22.75 10.15 -3.00
N LEU A 82 22.90 11.37 -2.47
CA LEU A 82 21.78 12.28 -2.22
C LEU A 82 21.22 12.83 -3.52
N ASP A 83 22.05 13.23 -4.47
CA ASP A 83 21.63 13.79 -5.76
C ASP A 83 20.91 12.73 -6.63
N ALA A 84 21.18 11.44 -6.43
CA ALA A 84 20.40 10.36 -7.05
C ALA A 84 18.91 10.38 -6.64
N LEU A 85 18.57 11.07 -5.53
CA LEU A 85 17.21 11.28 -5.03
C LEU A 85 16.58 12.59 -5.55
N ASP A 86 17.17 13.22 -6.57
CA ASP A 86 16.75 14.50 -7.15
C ASP A 86 15.25 14.61 -7.46
N LYS A 87 14.60 13.51 -7.88
CA LYS A 87 13.14 13.51 -8.10
C LYS A 87 12.37 14.01 -6.87
N TYR A 88 12.81 13.64 -5.67
CA TYR A 88 12.21 14.08 -4.41
C TYR A 88 12.60 15.53 -4.08
N TRP A 89 13.85 15.92 -4.29
CA TRP A 89 14.35 17.26 -3.97
C TRP A 89 13.75 18.36 -4.85
N LYS A 90 13.36 18.03 -6.08
CA LYS A 90 12.57 18.92 -6.94
C LYS A 90 11.22 19.30 -6.34
N VAL A 91 10.65 18.44 -5.50
CA VAL A 91 9.35 18.67 -4.83
C VAL A 91 9.53 19.14 -3.39
N PHE A 92 10.58 18.67 -2.72
CA PHE A 92 10.84 18.91 -1.30
C PHE A 92 12.26 19.46 -1.04
N PRO A 93 12.63 20.62 -1.59
CA PRO A 93 13.96 21.17 -1.39
C PRO A 93 14.23 21.50 0.08
N GLY A 94 13.24 22.05 0.81
CA GLY A 94 13.36 22.34 2.23
C GLY A 94 13.50 21.09 3.10
N VAL A 95 12.91 19.96 2.71
CA VAL A 95 13.14 18.67 3.40
C VAL A 95 14.60 18.24 3.29
N ARG A 96 15.23 18.40 2.13
CA ARG A 96 16.67 18.11 1.96
C ARG A 96 17.49 18.97 2.93
N ASP A 97 17.18 20.26 3.00
CA ASP A 97 17.87 21.19 3.89
C ASP A 97 17.61 20.89 5.37
N ALA A 98 16.42 20.40 5.73
CA ALA A 98 16.10 20.03 7.11
C ALA A 98 16.86 18.76 7.55
N LEU A 99 17.05 17.81 6.64
CA LEU A 99 17.69 16.51 6.94
C LEU A 99 19.21 16.56 6.89
N PHE A 100 19.80 17.39 6.03
CA PHE A 100 21.23 17.34 5.74
C PHE A 100 21.95 18.67 6.01
N LYS A 101 23.20 18.57 6.44
CA LYS A 101 24.17 19.66 6.53
C LYS A 101 25.40 19.31 5.71
N LYS A 102 26.17 20.35 5.35
CA LYS A 102 27.52 20.14 4.80
C LYS A 102 28.33 19.28 5.77
N GLY A 103 28.94 18.22 5.24
CA GLY A 103 29.82 17.35 6.02
C GLY A 103 31.16 18.02 6.32
N ASP A 104 31.97 17.35 7.13
CA ASP A 104 33.32 17.83 7.51
C ASP A 104 34.30 17.80 6.33
N ARG A 105 33.92 17.14 5.22
CA ARG A 105 34.74 16.91 4.03
C ARG A 105 34.04 17.46 2.78
N PRO A 106 34.79 17.91 1.75
CA PRO A 106 34.23 18.24 0.44
C PRO A 106 33.44 17.06 -0.14
N ASP A 107 32.35 17.32 -0.85
CA ASP A 107 31.51 16.31 -1.52
C ASP A 107 30.76 15.32 -0.62
N TYR A 108 30.79 15.53 0.71
CA TYR A 108 30.01 14.75 1.67
C TYR A 108 29.01 15.62 2.44
N SER A 109 27.93 14.99 2.86
CA SER A 109 26.89 15.54 3.72
C SER A 109 26.77 14.75 5.01
N GLY A 110 26.41 15.43 6.09
CA GLY A 110 26.05 14.83 7.37
C GLY A 110 24.56 14.94 7.63
N LEU A 111 24.01 14.03 8.43
CA LEU A 111 22.65 14.18 8.95
C LEU A 111 22.58 15.32 9.97
N LYS A 112 21.51 16.11 9.90
CA LYS A 112 21.12 17.09 10.92
C LYS A 112 20.28 16.47 12.04
N VAL A 113 19.56 15.40 11.74
CA VAL A 113 18.66 14.70 12.66
C VAL A 113 19.12 13.26 12.91
N PRO A 114 18.84 12.67 14.08
CA PRO A 114 19.06 11.25 14.32
C PRO A 114 18.36 10.37 13.27
N ALA A 115 18.93 9.21 12.94
CA ALA A 115 18.40 8.34 11.90
C ALA A 115 16.95 7.85 12.19
N VAL A 116 16.59 7.73 13.46
CA VAL A 116 15.23 7.37 13.91
C VAL A 116 14.20 8.51 13.67
N GLU A 117 14.66 9.75 13.62
CA GLU A 117 13.80 10.94 13.45
C GLU A 117 13.61 11.33 11.98
N ILE A 118 14.31 10.69 11.02
CA ILE A 118 14.20 10.99 9.58
C ILE A 118 12.75 10.94 9.12
N LYS A 119 12.03 9.86 9.47
CA LYS A 119 10.62 9.70 9.09
C LYS A 119 9.76 10.81 9.69
N ALA A 120 9.88 11.07 10.99
CA ALA A 120 9.12 12.14 11.65
C ALA A 120 9.41 13.52 11.04
N THR A 121 10.66 13.78 10.67
CA THR A 121 11.09 15.04 10.05
C THR A 121 10.45 15.23 8.67
N ILE A 122 10.48 14.19 7.82
CA ILE A 122 9.86 14.23 6.49
C ILE A 122 8.35 14.45 6.61
N PHE A 123 7.67 13.66 7.44
CA PHE A 123 6.21 13.71 7.59
C PHE A 123 5.74 15.00 8.29
N GLY A 124 6.57 15.56 9.17
CA GLY A 124 6.30 16.80 9.89
C GLY A 124 6.48 18.06 9.04
N HIS A 125 7.28 18.00 7.98
CA HIS A 125 7.65 19.16 7.16
C HIS A 125 6.46 19.76 6.39
N SER A 126 6.45 21.09 6.26
CA SER A 126 5.37 21.84 5.61
C SER A 126 5.21 21.50 4.13
N GLU A 127 6.31 21.32 3.40
CA GLU A 127 6.29 20.95 1.98
C GLU A 127 5.64 19.58 1.75
N PHE A 128 5.94 18.60 2.62
CA PHE A 128 5.33 17.27 2.54
C PHE A 128 3.82 17.35 2.81
N LYS A 129 3.41 18.06 3.88
CA LYS A 129 2.00 18.27 4.20
C LYS A 129 1.25 18.98 3.06
N ALA A 130 1.88 20.00 2.45
CA ALA A 130 1.30 20.74 1.34
C ALA A 130 1.15 19.86 0.08
N TRP A 131 2.16 19.08 -0.26
CA TRP A 131 2.10 18.12 -1.37
C TRP A 131 1.05 17.04 -1.12
N SER A 132 1.01 16.44 0.07
CA SER A 132 0.02 15.41 0.43
C SER A 132 -1.40 15.98 0.33
N ALA A 133 -1.63 17.19 0.84
CA ALA A 133 -2.91 17.89 0.72
C ALA A 133 -3.28 18.18 -0.76
N LYS A 134 -2.31 18.59 -1.59
CA LYS A 134 -2.53 18.80 -3.03
C LYS A 134 -2.94 17.51 -3.72
N THR A 135 -2.27 16.39 -3.44
CA THR A 135 -2.63 15.12 -4.06
C THR A 135 -3.96 14.58 -3.57
N ARG A 136 -4.27 14.70 -2.27
CA ARG A 136 -5.60 14.36 -1.72
C ARG A 136 -6.70 15.18 -2.38
N LYS A 137 -6.46 16.46 -2.71
CA LYS A 137 -7.41 17.28 -3.47
C LYS A 137 -7.63 16.79 -4.90
N LEU A 138 -6.59 16.33 -5.60
CA LEU A 138 -6.73 15.73 -6.94
C LEU A 138 -7.62 14.49 -6.88
N PHE A 139 -7.39 13.63 -5.89
CA PHE A 139 -8.19 12.44 -5.70
C PHE A 139 -9.63 12.73 -5.28
N ALA A 140 -9.85 13.66 -4.35
CA ALA A 140 -11.18 14.11 -3.97
C ALA A 140 -11.96 14.69 -5.17
N LYS A 141 -11.27 15.38 -6.08
CA LYS A 141 -11.85 15.84 -7.34
C LYS A 141 -12.31 14.67 -8.20
N TRP A 142 -11.43 13.69 -8.47
CA TRP A 142 -11.81 12.48 -9.23
C TRP A 142 -13.00 11.75 -8.60
N ARG A 143 -12.99 11.59 -7.27
CA ARG A 143 -14.11 10.97 -6.54
C ARG A 143 -15.41 11.73 -6.79
N ALA A 144 -15.41 13.06 -6.68
CA ALA A 144 -16.59 13.88 -6.95
C ALA A 144 -17.09 13.77 -8.40
N GLU A 145 -16.18 13.63 -9.38
CA GLU A 145 -16.51 13.45 -10.81
C GLU A 145 -17.09 12.05 -11.09
N VAL A 146 -16.61 11.02 -10.40
CA VAL A 146 -17.04 9.63 -10.58
C VAL A 146 -18.29 9.27 -9.75
N SER A 147 -18.50 9.89 -8.59
CA SER A 147 -19.62 9.58 -7.68
C SER A 147 -20.97 9.51 -8.40
N PRO A 148 -21.39 10.49 -9.24
CA PRO A 148 -22.68 10.40 -9.93
C PRO A 148 -22.87 9.13 -10.76
N ARG A 149 -21.80 8.59 -11.35
CA ARG A 149 -21.86 7.31 -12.09
C ARG A 149 -22.03 6.12 -11.16
N LEU A 150 -21.36 6.13 -10.00
CA LEU A 150 -21.49 5.07 -8.99
C LEU A 150 -22.88 5.04 -8.36
N TYR A 151 -23.45 6.19 -7.98
CA TYR A 151 -24.84 6.27 -7.48
C TYR A 151 -25.88 5.93 -8.57
N GLY A 152 -25.49 6.11 -9.82
CA GLY A 152 -26.33 5.95 -11.01
C GLY A 152 -26.47 4.52 -11.52
N ILE A 153 -25.77 3.53 -10.93
CA ILE A 153 -25.82 2.13 -11.36
C ILE A 153 -27.26 1.59 -11.25
N LYS A 154 -27.72 0.96 -12.34
CA LYS A 154 -29.07 0.41 -12.50
C LYS A 154 -29.03 -1.04 -12.97
N LYS A 155 -30.19 -1.69 -12.87
CA LYS A 155 -30.38 -3.03 -13.41
C LYS A 155 -30.09 -3.08 -14.90
N GLY A 156 -29.32 -4.08 -15.32
CA GLY A 156 -28.92 -4.28 -16.71
C GLY A 156 -27.75 -3.42 -17.22
N ASP A 157 -27.16 -2.56 -16.39
CA ASP A 157 -25.92 -1.84 -16.76
C ASP A 157 -24.75 -2.81 -16.99
N HIS A 158 -23.68 -2.33 -17.63
CA HIS A 158 -22.50 -3.13 -17.94
C HIS A 158 -21.35 -2.83 -16.96
N PRO A 159 -21.04 -3.73 -15.99
CA PRO A 159 -20.02 -3.48 -14.97
C PRO A 159 -18.63 -3.21 -15.54
N LYS A 160 -18.26 -3.88 -16.64
CA LYS A 160 -16.96 -3.68 -17.31
C LYS A 160 -16.80 -2.27 -17.86
N SER A 161 -17.83 -1.73 -18.52
CA SER A 161 -17.80 -0.36 -19.04
C SER A 161 -17.67 0.68 -17.92
N LEU A 162 -18.24 0.40 -16.74
CA LEU A 162 -18.10 1.27 -15.58
C LEU A 162 -16.64 1.30 -15.07
N ILE A 163 -16.05 0.13 -14.79
CA ILE A 163 -14.68 0.07 -14.26
C ILE A 163 -13.67 0.63 -15.25
N ASP A 164 -13.82 0.34 -16.55
CA ASP A 164 -12.97 0.90 -17.60
C ASP A 164 -13.01 2.43 -17.56
N ALA A 165 -14.21 3.02 -17.53
CA ALA A 165 -14.35 4.48 -17.50
C ALA A 165 -13.75 5.14 -16.25
N ILE A 166 -14.02 4.61 -15.05
CA ILE A 166 -13.55 5.23 -13.80
C ILE A 166 -12.04 5.04 -13.59
N SER A 167 -11.49 3.92 -14.05
CA SER A 167 -10.07 3.61 -13.93
C SER A 167 -9.21 4.42 -14.90
N GLU A 168 -9.67 4.64 -16.14
CA GLU A 168 -9.02 5.56 -17.08
C GLU A 168 -9.04 7.01 -16.59
N GLU A 169 -10.17 7.46 -16.02
CA GLU A 169 -10.30 8.80 -15.44
C GLU A 169 -9.38 8.98 -14.22
N LEU A 170 -9.19 7.92 -13.42
CA LEU A 170 -8.26 7.91 -12.30
C LEU A 170 -6.81 8.05 -12.79
N LEU A 171 -6.44 7.24 -13.79
CA LEU A 171 -5.12 7.27 -14.42
C LEU A 171 -4.82 8.68 -14.97
N ALA A 172 -5.75 9.27 -15.74
CA ALA A 172 -5.62 10.60 -16.30
C ALA A 172 -5.52 11.70 -15.23
N THR A 173 -6.20 11.54 -14.09
CA THR A 173 -6.10 12.47 -12.96
C THR A 173 -4.71 12.44 -12.33
N PHE A 174 -4.17 11.24 -12.09
CA PHE A 174 -2.89 11.06 -11.43
C PHE A 174 -1.68 11.27 -12.33
N GLN A 175 -1.83 11.29 -13.66
CA GLN A 175 -0.77 11.75 -14.57
C GLN A 175 -0.29 13.19 -14.26
N LYS A 176 -1.11 14.00 -13.58
CA LYS A 176 -0.77 15.36 -13.15
C LYS A 176 -0.08 15.41 -11.78
N ALA A 177 -0.04 14.29 -11.05
CA ALA A 177 0.59 14.21 -9.74
C ALA A 177 2.12 14.07 -9.90
N THR A 178 2.85 14.70 -9.00
CA THR A 178 4.31 14.52 -8.90
C THR A 178 4.64 13.45 -7.88
N LEU A 179 5.70 12.66 -8.12
CA LEU A 179 6.21 11.58 -7.26
C LEU A 179 5.36 10.31 -7.14
N ILE A 180 4.18 10.28 -7.74
CA ILE A 180 3.31 9.10 -7.74
C ILE A 180 3.29 8.55 -9.15
N ASP A 181 3.49 7.23 -9.27
CA ASP A 181 3.25 6.55 -10.52
C ASP A 181 1.73 6.37 -10.71
N PRO A 182 1.10 6.99 -11.72
CA PRO A 182 -0.34 6.86 -11.94
C PRO A 182 -0.79 5.41 -12.11
N TYR A 183 0.09 4.55 -12.64
CA TYR A 183 -0.20 3.12 -12.82
C TYR A 183 -0.27 2.35 -11.50
N ASP A 184 0.44 2.80 -10.45
CA ASP A 184 0.33 2.20 -9.11
C ASP A 184 -1.05 2.50 -8.49
N VAL A 185 -1.55 3.73 -8.62
CA VAL A 185 -2.90 4.10 -8.15
C VAL A 185 -3.99 3.38 -8.94
N TYR A 186 -3.83 3.28 -10.26
CA TYR A 186 -4.71 2.48 -11.11
C TYR A 186 -4.76 1.02 -10.65
N GLN A 187 -3.60 0.42 -10.35
CA GLN A 187 -3.54 -0.97 -9.89
C GLN A 187 -4.32 -1.19 -8.60
N HIS A 188 -4.21 -0.30 -7.62
CA HIS A 188 -4.95 -0.41 -6.37
C HIS A 188 -6.47 -0.47 -6.60
N LEU A 189 -6.99 0.38 -7.51
CA LEU A 189 -8.40 0.32 -7.90
C LEU A 189 -8.74 -1.01 -8.60
N MET A 190 -7.88 -1.49 -9.49
CA MET A 190 -8.12 -2.73 -10.23
C MET A 190 -8.04 -3.98 -9.35
N ASP A 191 -7.18 -3.99 -8.34
CA ASP A 191 -7.13 -5.06 -7.34
C ASP A 191 -8.40 -5.04 -6.49
N TYR A 192 -8.82 -3.87 -5.99
CA TYR A 192 -10.08 -3.74 -5.26
C TYR A 192 -11.31 -4.12 -6.11
N TRP A 193 -11.29 -3.78 -7.39
CA TRP A 193 -12.29 -4.23 -8.35
C TRP A 193 -12.36 -5.75 -8.40
N ALA A 194 -11.24 -6.40 -8.69
CA ALA A 194 -11.19 -7.85 -8.83
C ALA A 194 -11.55 -8.60 -7.54
N GLU A 195 -11.21 -8.04 -6.38
CA GLU A 195 -11.39 -8.70 -5.08
C GLU A 195 -12.76 -8.45 -4.43
N THR A 196 -13.42 -7.32 -4.73
CA THR A 196 -14.64 -6.92 -4.00
C THR A 196 -15.65 -6.18 -4.88
N MET A 197 -15.26 -5.06 -5.47
CA MET A 197 -16.24 -4.15 -6.10
C MET A 197 -16.91 -4.78 -7.33
N GLN A 198 -16.24 -5.70 -8.02
CA GLN A 198 -16.83 -6.39 -9.16
C GLN A 198 -18.10 -7.14 -8.76
N ASP A 199 -18.04 -7.99 -7.74
CA ASP A 199 -19.18 -8.81 -7.30
C ASP A 199 -20.32 -7.92 -6.79
N ASP A 200 -19.99 -6.84 -6.09
CA ASP A 200 -20.95 -5.86 -5.63
C ASP A 200 -21.72 -5.21 -6.79
N VAL A 201 -21.00 -4.75 -7.82
CA VAL A 201 -21.62 -4.11 -8.99
C VAL A 201 -22.47 -5.12 -9.77
N TYR A 202 -22.03 -6.37 -9.90
CA TYR A 202 -22.86 -7.43 -10.51
C TYR A 202 -24.14 -7.69 -9.70
N ALA A 203 -24.06 -7.73 -8.37
CA ALA A 203 -25.24 -7.89 -7.51
C ALA A 203 -26.24 -6.73 -7.69
N ILE A 204 -25.75 -5.48 -7.72
CA ILE A 204 -26.60 -4.30 -7.98
C ILE A 204 -27.24 -4.36 -9.38
N VAL A 205 -26.48 -4.74 -10.40
CA VAL A 205 -26.98 -4.84 -11.79
C VAL A 205 -28.02 -5.96 -11.94
N ALA A 206 -27.91 -7.05 -11.19
CA ALA A 206 -28.87 -8.14 -11.22
C ALA A 206 -30.15 -7.82 -10.41
N GLU A 207 -29.98 -7.38 -9.17
CA GLU A 207 -31.04 -7.37 -8.16
C GLU A 207 -31.50 -5.96 -7.77
N GLY A 208 -30.69 -4.95 -8.07
CA GLY A 208 -30.88 -3.57 -7.67
C GLY A 208 -30.38 -3.32 -6.25
N TRP A 209 -30.08 -2.05 -5.95
CA TRP A 209 -29.50 -1.61 -4.68
C TRP A 209 -30.18 -2.16 -3.43
N ARG A 210 -31.51 -2.08 -3.36
CA ARG A 210 -32.26 -2.45 -2.15
C ARG A 210 -32.25 -3.95 -1.89
N GLU A 211 -32.39 -4.77 -2.92
CA GLU A 211 -32.41 -6.23 -2.75
C GLU A 211 -30.99 -6.76 -2.53
N ALA A 212 -30.01 -6.29 -3.31
CA ALA A 212 -28.61 -6.68 -3.15
C ALA A 212 -28.03 -6.29 -1.77
N ALA A 213 -28.52 -5.22 -1.15
CA ALA A 213 -28.08 -4.79 0.18
C ALA A 213 -28.64 -5.66 1.33
N LYS A 214 -29.60 -6.56 1.05
CA LYS A 214 -30.16 -7.43 2.10
C LYS A 214 -29.18 -8.55 2.43
N PRO A 215 -29.00 -8.86 3.72
CA PRO A 215 -28.19 -10.00 4.11
C PRO A 215 -28.92 -11.30 3.76
N ARG A 216 -28.18 -12.26 3.23
CA ARG A 216 -28.69 -13.62 2.97
C ARG A 216 -28.42 -14.53 4.17
N GLU A 217 -29.35 -15.43 4.43
CA GLU A 217 -29.13 -16.48 5.43
C GLU A 217 -28.17 -17.54 4.87
N ILE A 218 -27.15 -17.89 5.66
CA ILE A 218 -26.29 -19.02 5.38
C ILE A 218 -27.00 -20.26 5.89
N LEU A 219 -27.08 -21.29 5.05
CA LEU A 219 -27.60 -22.61 5.42
C LEU A 219 -26.44 -23.61 5.57
N GLN A 220 -26.62 -24.59 6.46
CA GLN A 220 -25.67 -25.69 6.56
C GLN A 220 -25.75 -26.57 5.32
N VAL A 221 -24.59 -26.97 4.81
CA VAL A 221 -24.46 -27.88 3.66
C VAL A 221 -23.88 -29.21 4.13
N LYS A 222 -24.15 -30.28 3.39
CA LYS A 222 -23.61 -31.60 3.69
C LYS A 222 -22.12 -31.64 3.31
N GLY A 223 -21.24 -31.81 4.28
CA GLY A 223 -19.80 -31.96 4.09
C GLY A 223 -19.43 -33.35 3.56
N GLU A 224 -18.14 -33.54 3.24
CA GLU A 224 -17.60 -34.78 2.66
C GLU A 224 -17.88 -36.03 3.51
N ASN A 225 -17.95 -35.88 4.83
CA ASN A 225 -18.27 -36.94 5.79
C ASN A 225 -19.77 -37.13 6.04
N GLY A 226 -20.63 -36.46 5.27
CA GLY A 226 -22.07 -36.49 5.40
C GLY A 226 -22.66 -35.66 6.56
N LYS A 227 -21.82 -34.97 7.36
CA LYS A 227 -22.28 -34.08 8.44
C LYS A 227 -22.63 -32.70 7.89
N LEU A 228 -23.60 -32.04 8.53
CA LEU A 228 -23.95 -30.66 8.24
C LEU A 228 -22.84 -29.73 8.74
N VAL A 229 -22.27 -28.95 7.83
CA VAL A 229 -21.22 -27.96 8.08
C VAL A 229 -21.62 -26.61 7.52
N TRP A 230 -21.13 -25.55 8.14
CA TRP A 230 -21.31 -24.21 7.59
C TRP A 230 -20.35 -24.03 6.40
N PRO A 231 -20.84 -23.57 5.24
CA PRO A 231 -19.99 -23.36 4.06
C PRO A 231 -18.99 -22.22 4.23
N GLY A 232 -19.18 -21.34 5.22
CA GLY A 232 -18.26 -20.25 5.55
C GLY A 232 -18.64 -19.52 6.83
N PRO A 233 -17.84 -18.53 7.25
CA PRO A 233 -18.21 -17.62 8.33
C PRO A 233 -19.39 -16.73 7.92
N GLY A 234 -20.24 -16.39 8.88
CA GLY A 234 -21.26 -15.35 8.72
C GLY A 234 -20.81 -14.07 9.42
N ASP A 235 -21.34 -12.94 8.97
CA ASP A 235 -20.97 -11.61 9.47
C ASP A 235 -21.70 -11.30 10.79
N PHE A 236 -22.94 -11.78 10.93
CA PHE A 236 -23.69 -11.68 12.18
C PHE A 236 -24.67 -12.85 12.35
N ARG A 237 -25.27 -12.96 13.54
CA ARG A 237 -26.21 -14.04 13.89
C ARG A 237 -27.45 -13.52 14.62
N ILE A 238 -28.59 -14.17 14.38
CA ILE A 238 -29.83 -13.98 15.15
C ILE A 238 -30.26 -15.34 15.68
N GLY A 239 -30.12 -15.52 17.00
CA GLY A 239 -30.26 -16.84 17.63
C GLY A 239 -29.27 -17.84 17.03
N LYS A 240 -29.78 -18.92 16.43
CA LYS A 240 -28.97 -19.97 15.77
C LYS A 240 -28.73 -19.71 14.28
N ARG A 241 -29.38 -18.71 13.69
CA ARG A 241 -29.31 -18.39 12.25
C ARG A 241 -28.11 -17.49 11.98
N ARG A 242 -27.39 -17.75 10.89
CA ARG A 242 -26.20 -16.99 10.46
C ARG A 242 -26.49 -16.26 9.18
N TYR A 243 -26.00 -15.03 9.07
CA TYR A 243 -26.25 -14.18 7.91
C TYR A 243 -24.92 -13.74 7.30
N LYS A 244 -24.91 -13.64 5.97
CA LYS A 244 -23.84 -13.02 5.19
C LYS A 244 -24.38 -11.75 4.55
N SER A 245 -23.65 -10.67 4.68
CA SER A 245 -23.83 -9.42 3.96
C SER A 245 -22.84 -9.36 2.81
N ASP A 246 -23.32 -9.50 1.58
CA ASP A 246 -22.45 -9.46 0.41
C ASP A 246 -22.20 -7.99 -0.03
N LEU A 247 -23.26 -7.27 -0.46
CA LEU A 247 -23.11 -5.90 -0.97
C LEU A 247 -22.79 -4.87 0.13
N LEU A 248 -23.55 -4.86 1.23
CA LEU A 248 -23.39 -3.92 2.32
C LEU A 248 -22.93 -4.68 3.56
N PRO A 249 -21.62 -4.68 3.90
CA PRO A 249 -21.11 -5.41 5.06
C PRO A 249 -21.71 -4.92 6.38
N ALA A 250 -21.91 -5.84 7.34
CA ALA A 250 -22.44 -5.51 8.66
C ALA A 250 -21.53 -4.54 9.41
N GLU A 251 -20.22 -4.63 9.20
CA GLU A 251 -19.20 -3.76 9.77
C GLU A 251 -19.44 -2.30 9.38
N VAL A 252 -19.85 -2.03 8.14
CA VAL A 252 -20.16 -0.67 7.68
C VAL A 252 -21.38 -0.12 8.43
N LEU A 253 -22.42 -0.93 8.65
CA LEU A 253 -23.57 -0.49 9.44
C LEU A 253 -23.21 -0.26 10.91
N VAL A 254 -22.38 -1.14 11.48
CA VAL A 254 -21.91 -1.02 12.86
C VAL A 254 -21.11 0.26 13.04
N GLU A 255 -20.15 0.54 12.14
CA GLU A 255 -19.34 1.75 12.20
C GLU A 255 -20.18 3.03 12.07
N GLN A 256 -21.16 3.05 11.15
CA GLN A 256 -21.95 4.25 10.88
C GLN A 256 -23.09 4.50 11.87
N TYR A 257 -23.71 3.46 12.44
CA TYR A 257 -24.91 3.61 13.27
C TYR A 257 -24.78 3.12 14.71
N PHE A 258 -23.79 2.27 15.01
CA PHE A 258 -23.69 1.57 16.30
C PHE A 258 -22.26 1.57 16.85
N SER A 259 -21.48 2.62 16.56
CA SER A 259 -20.06 2.70 16.94
C SER A 259 -19.85 2.71 18.45
N ALA A 260 -20.77 3.31 19.22
CA ALA A 260 -20.72 3.29 20.68
C ALA A 260 -20.94 1.87 21.23
N GLU A 261 -21.93 1.16 20.71
CA GLU A 261 -22.18 -0.23 21.09
C GLU A 261 -21.05 -1.15 20.64
N ALA A 262 -20.47 -0.93 19.47
CA ALA A 262 -19.30 -1.67 18.99
C ALA A 262 -18.08 -1.46 19.89
N ALA A 263 -17.84 -0.23 20.33
CA ALA A 263 -16.78 0.08 21.28
C ALA A 263 -16.99 -0.60 22.63
N SER A 264 -18.24 -0.65 23.13
CA SER A 264 -18.60 -1.39 24.34
C SER A 264 -18.30 -2.89 24.20
N VAL A 265 -18.74 -3.50 23.10
CA VAL A 265 -18.46 -4.92 22.82
C VAL A 265 -16.96 -5.19 22.73
N ALA A 266 -16.18 -4.33 22.07
CA ALA A 266 -14.73 -4.49 21.95
C ALA A 266 -14.00 -4.34 23.29
N LEU A 267 -14.47 -3.45 24.17
CA LEU A 267 -13.94 -3.33 25.53
C LEU A 267 -14.21 -4.59 26.35
N ASP A 268 -15.40 -5.16 26.23
CA ASP A 268 -15.77 -6.40 26.91
C ASP A 268 -15.01 -7.61 26.35
N GLU A 269 -14.76 -7.68 25.04
CA GLU A 269 -13.89 -8.70 24.43
C GLU A 269 -12.47 -8.62 24.98
N TYR A 270 -11.92 -7.40 25.11
CA TYR A 270 -10.63 -7.18 25.72
C TYR A 270 -10.60 -7.60 27.20
N ALA A 271 -11.65 -7.27 27.96
CA ALA A 271 -11.79 -7.69 29.35
C ALA A 271 -11.92 -9.22 29.49
N GLU A 272 -12.66 -9.90 28.61
CA GLU A 272 -12.75 -11.37 28.56
C GLU A 272 -11.36 -11.98 28.32
N ALA A 273 -10.58 -11.40 27.40
CA ALA A 273 -9.23 -11.88 27.09
C ALA A 273 -8.23 -11.71 28.26
N LEU A 274 -8.46 -10.73 29.14
CA LEU A 274 -7.63 -10.50 30.32
C LEU A 274 -8.03 -11.38 31.52
N ASP A 275 -9.31 -11.37 31.89
CA ASP A 275 -9.75 -11.93 33.18
C ASP A 275 -10.39 -13.32 33.06
N GLY A 276 -10.86 -13.71 31.87
CA GLY A 276 -11.42 -15.05 31.60
C GLY A 276 -12.62 -15.46 32.45
N LEU A 277 -13.25 -14.53 33.16
CA LEU A 277 -14.35 -14.80 34.09
C LEU A 277 -15.66 -15.11 33.35
N ALA A 278 -16.43 -16.06 33.90
CA ALA A 278 -17.71 -16.48 33.33
C ALA A 278 -18.74 -15.34 33.22
N ALA A 279 -18.69 -14.37 34.15
CA ALA A 279 -19.56 -13.19 34.13
C ALA A 279 -19.23 -12.27 32.95
N THR A 280 -17.96 -11.90 32.78
CA THR A 280 -17.47 -11.06 31.66
C THR A 280 -17.79 -11.69 30.31
N LYS A 281 -17.62 -13.01 30.19
CA LYS A 281 -17.98 -13.75 28.98
C LYS A 281 -19.49 -13.73 28.67
N ALA A 282 -20.33 -13.87 29.70
CA ALA A 282 -21.78 -13.82 29.54
C ALA A 282 -22.25 -12.42 29.11
N GLU A 283 -21.66 -11.37 29.70
CA GLU A 283 -21.94 -9.97 29.38
C GLU A 283 -21.49 -9.62 27.95
N HIS A 284 -20.24 -9.92 27.59
CA HIS A 284 -19.71 -9.76 26.23
C HIS A 284 -20.64 -10.41 25.18
N LYS A 285 -21.01 -11.68 25.41
CA LYS A 285 -21.91 -12.41 24.51
C LYS A 285 -23.29 -11.76 24.41
N ALA A 286 -23.86 -11.29 25.52
CA ALA A 286 -25.16 -10.64 25.54
C ALA A 286 -25.15 -9.31 24.78
N GLN A 287 -24.10 -8.48 24.97
CA GLN A 287 -23.94 -7.23 24.23
C GLN A 287 -23.73 -7.48 22.73
N GLN A 288 -22.93 -8.49 22.37
CA GLN A 288 -22.73 -8.87 20.96
C GLN A 288 -24.05 -9.34 20.30
N GLU A 289 -24.85 -10.16 20.99
CA GLU A 289 -26.16 -10.58 20.48
C GLU A 289 -27.13 -9.40 20.34
N ALA A 290 -27.11 -8.45 21.28
CA ALA A 290 -27.91 -7.22 21.19
C ALA A 290 -27.48 -6.34 20.00
N LEU A 291 -26.17 -6.20 19.76
CA LEU A 291 -25.62 -5.48 18.61
C LEU A 291 -26.07 -6.15 17.29
N HIS A 292 -25.95 -7.47 17.17
CA HIS A 292 -26.41 -8.18 15.98
C HIS A 292 -27.92 -8.01 15.73
N ALA A 293 -28.74 -7.99 16.79
CA ALA A 293 -30.17 -7.73 16.67
C ALA A 293 -30.46 -6.32 16.14
N LYS A 294 -29.72 -5.30 16.60
CA LYS A 294 -29.80 -3.93 16.08
C LYS A 294 -29.38 -3.85 14.60
N VAL A 295 -28.30 -4.52 14.22
CA VAL A 295 -27.83 -4.60 12.83
C VAL A 295 -28.88 -5.24 11.93
N ALA A 296 -29.46 -6.37 12.33
CA ALA A 296 -30.52 -7.03 11.58
C ALA A 296 -31.76 -6.14 11.41
N ALA A 297 -32.17 -5.44 12.48
CA ALA A 297 -33.28 -4.49 12.41
C ALA A 297 -32.96 -3.31 11.46
N LYS A 298 -31.71 -2.83 11.44
CA LYS A 298 -31.28 -1.75 10.55
C LYS A 298 -31.31 -2.16 9.08
N TYR A 299 -30.87 -3.37 8.74
CA TYR A 299 -31.00 -3.91 7.37
C TYR A 299 -32.45 -3.93 6.89
N ALA A 300 -33.41 -4.25 7.75
CA ALA A 300 -34.83 -4.25 7.37
C ALA A 300 -35.38 -2.85 7.03
N GLN A 301 -34.75 -1.81 7.58
CA GLN A 301 -35.19 -0.41 7.44
C GLN A 301 -34.38 0.37 6.40
N ILE A 302 -33.35 -0.23 5.80
CA ILE A 302 -32.46 0.49 4.89
C ILE A 302 -33.20 0.93 3.63
N SER A 303 -33.12 2.23 3.32
CA SER A 303 -33.65 2.76 2.07
C SER A 303 -32.65 2.53 0.93
N GLU A 304 -33.10 2.65 -0.32
CA GLU A 304 -32.19 2.62 -1.47
C GLU A 304 -31.14 3.75 -1.41
N GLY A 305 -31.54 4.94 -0.95
CA GLY A 305 -30.63 6.07 -0.79
C GLY A 305 -29.54 5.80 0.27
N ASP A 306 -29.93 5.20 1.39
CA ASP A 306 -28.97 4.80 2.44
C ASP A 306 -28.01 3.73 1.92
N ALA A 307 -28.53 2.70 1.22
CA ALA A 307 -27.70 1.63 0.66
C ALA A 307 -26.66 2.20 -0.33
N LYS A 308 -27.06 3.13 -1.21
CA LYS A 308 -26.14 3.81 -2.12
C LYS A 308 -25.05 4.57 -1.36
N THR A 309 -25.43 5.41 -0.40
CA THR A 309 -24.47 6.20 0.37
C THR A 309 -23.48 5.32 1.14
N LEU A 310 -23.97 4.28 1.84
CA LEU A 310 -23.12 3.39 2.61
C LEU A 310 -22.15 2.60 1.73
N VAL A 311 -22.62 2.08 0.59
CA VAL A 311 -21.76 1.32 -0.31
C VAL A 311 -20.77 2.24 -1.03
N VAL A 312 -21.24 3.35 -1.62
CA VAL A 312 -20.37 4.22 -2.44
C VAL A 312 -19.37 4.98 -1.56
N GLU A 313 -19.79 5.54 -0.43
CA GLU A 313 -18.92 6.38 0.38
C GLU A 313 -18.13 5.60 1.44
N HIS A 314 -18.78 4.64 2.11
CA HIS A 314 -18.23 3.99 3.31
C HIS A 314 -17.69 2.58 3.05
N LYS A 315 -18.05 1.93 1.94
CA LYS A 315 -17.41 0.68 1.49
C LYS A 315 -16.39 0.97 0.41
N TRP A 316 -16.84 1.31 -0.80
CA TRP A 316 -15.97 1.50 -1.97
C TRP A 316 -15.07 2.72 -1.82
N GLY A 317 -15.66 3.87 -1.50
CA GLY A 317 -14.93 5.13 -1.30
C GLY A 317 -13.87 5.00 -0.21
N ALA A 318 -14.23 4.45 0.96
CA ALA A 318 -13.29 4.24 2.05
C ALA A 318 -12.12 3.31 1.68
N SER A 319 -12.36 2.21 0.95
CA SER A 319 -11.30 1.31 0.49
C SER A 319 -10.35 1.98 -0.50
N VAL A 320 -10.89 2.69 -1.50
CA VAL A 320 -10.05 3.38 -2.50
C VAL A 320 -9.30 4.55 -1.86
N ASP A 321 -9.94 5.31 -0.97
CA ASP A 321 -9.29 6.36 -0.17
C ASP A 321 -8.09 5.82 0.61
N ALA A 322 -8.29 4.72 1.34
CA ALA A 322 -7.23 4.09 2.12
C ALA A 322 -6.06 3.64 1.25
N ALA A 323 -6.34 3.09 0.06
CA ALA A 323 -5.30 2.67 -0.88
C ALA A 323 -4.51 3.86 -1.45
N VAL A 324 -5.17 4.96 -1.81
CA VAL A 324 -4.48 6.18 -2.27
C VAL A 324 -3.64 6.79 -1.15
N VAL A 325 -4.15 6.82 0.08
CA VAL A 325 -3.38 7.30 1.24
C VAL A 325 -2.16 6.42 1.50
N ALA A 326 -2.32 5.10 1.41
CA ALA A 326 -1.21 4.17 1.55
C ALA A 326 -0.14 4.40 0.48
N GLU A 327 -0.51 4.73 -0.76
CA GLU A 327 0.46 5.04 -1.81
C GLU A 327 1.20 6.37 -1.56
N LEU A 328 0.50 7.39 -1.04
CA LEU A 328 1.12 8.65 -0.61
C LEU A 328 2.17 8.41 0.48
N ASP A 329 1.82 7.62 1.50
CA ASP A 329 2.70 7.31 2.61
C ASP A 329 3.86 6.40 2.17
N ARG A 330 3.61 5.45 1.26
CA ARG A 330 4.61 4.54 0.68
C ARG A 330 5.73 5.32 0.00
N MET A 331 5.42 6.36 -0.77
CA MET A 331 6.42 7.21 -1.42
C MET A 331 7.39 7.82 -0.38
N SER A 332 6.86 8.38 0.71
CA SER A 332 7.70 9.01 1.74
C SER A 332 8.42 8.00 2.62
N VAL A 333 7.82 6.84 2.86
CA VAL A 333 8.51 5.72 3.51
C VAL A 333 9.68 5.25 2.66
N GLN A 334 9.54 5.15 1.33
CA GLN A 334 10.65 4.79 0.43
C GLN A 334 11.80 5.79 0.52
N LEU A 335 11.50 7.09 0.53
CA LEU A 335 12.51 8.13 0.72
C LEU A 335 13.22 7.98 2.08
N ALA A 336 12.45 7.84 3.16
CA ALA A 336 12.98 7.67 4.51
C ALA A 336 13.87 6.43 4.63
N VAL A 337 13.42 5.29 4.10
CA VAL A 337 14.18 4.03 4.07
C VAL A 337 15.49 4.21 3.30
N ARG A 338 15.44 4.85 2.13
CA ARG A 338 16.65 5.06 1.33
C ARG A 338 17.66 5.96 2.04
N ILE A 339 17.21 7.02 2.70
CA ILE A 339 18.09 7.89 3.49
C ILE A 339 18.65 7.13 4.69
N HIS A 340 17.81 6.33 5.38
CA HIS A 340 18.24 5.52 6.51
C HIS A 340 19.32 4.51 6.09
N GLN A 341 19.15 3.84 4.97
CA GLN A 341 20.16 2.94 4.40
C GLN A 341 21.48 3.67 4.11
N LEU A 342 21.44 4.87 3.53
CA LEU A 342 22.65 5.67 3.29
C LEU A 342 23.30 6.09 4.61
N ALA A 343 22.50 6.47 5.60
CA ALA A 343 22.97 6.88 6.91
C ALA A 343 23.64 5.71 7.65
N GLU A 344 22.99 4.55 7.73
CA GLU A 344 23.53 3.34 8.36
C GLU A 344 24.78 2.86 7.64
N ARG A 345 24.74 2.83 6.30
CA ARG A 345 25.87 2.39 5.48
C ARG A 345 27.15 3.16 5.80
N TYR A 346 27.05 4.48 5.97
CA TYR A 346 28.21 5.35 6.21
C TYR A 346 28.29 5.88 7.65
N ALA A 347 27.56 5.25 8.59
CA ALA A 347 27.60 5.61 10.02
C ALA A 347 28.89 5.11 10.70
N SER A 348 29.35 3.91 10.32
CA SER A 348 30.51 3.25 10.91
C SER A 348 31.79 3.87 10.39
N ARG A 349 32.53 4.57 11.26
CA ARG A 349 33.83 5.15 10.94
C ARG A 349 34.90 4.10 11.25
N LEU A 350 35.77 3.76 10.29
CA LEU A 350 36.89 2.85 10.54
C LEU A 350 37.70 3.25 11.80
N PRO A 351 37.99 4.54 12.08
CA PRO A 351 38.67 4.93 13.32
C PRO A 351 37.88 4.71 14.63
N ALA A 352 36.56 4.56 14.57
CA ALA A 352 35.74 4.19 15.73
C ALA A 352 35.79 2.68 15.93
N VAL A 353 35.65 1.92 14.83
CA VAL A 353 35.80 0.45 14.84
C VAL A 353 37.21 0.04 15.28
N GLU A 354 38.25 0.73 14.82
CA GLU A 354 39.63 0.49 15.25
C GLU A 354 39.84 0.82 16.73
N ARG A 355 39.23 1.91 17.24
CA ARG A 355 39.26 2.24 18.67
C ARG A 355 38.55 1.20 19.51
N ASP A 356 37.36 0.77 19.09
CA ASP A 356 36.57 -0.24 19.80
C ASP A 356 37.26 -1.61 19.75
N ALA A 357 37.83 -1.99 18.60
CA ALA A 357 38.63 -3.20 18.45
C ALA A 357 39.89 -3.19 19.32
N ASN A 358 40.60 -2.05 19.39
CA ASN A 358 41.74 -1.89 20.29
C ASN A 358 41.31 -1.98 21.76
N ALA A 359 40.24 -1.30 22.16
CA ALA A 359 39.73 -1.34 23.54
C ALA A 359 39.23 -2.74 23.96
N LEU A 360 38.51 -3.44 23.08
CA LEU A 360 38.10 -4.83 23.30
C LEU A 360 39.32 -5.76 23.34
N GLY A 361 40.29 -5.55 22.45
CA GLY A 361 41.56 -6.29 22.44
C GLY A 361 42.34 -6.14 23.74
N GLU A 362 42.41 -4.94 24.30
CA GLU A 362 43.01 -4.70 25.62
C GLU A 362 42.26 -5.44 26.73
N ARG A 363 40.92 -5.44 26.74
CA ARG A 363 40.11 -6.19 27.72
C ARG A 363 40.34 -7.69 27.62
N VAL A 364 40.37 -8.24 26.40
CA VAL A 364 40.65 -9.67 26.17
C VAL A 364 42.06 -10.04 26.65
N ARG A 365 43.08 -9.22 26.35
CA ARG A 365 44.44 -9.42 26.85
C ARG A 365 44.50 -9.38 28.38
N ALA A 366 43.78 -8.46 29.02
CA ALA A 366 43.69 -8.38 30.47
C ALA A 366 43.05 -9.65 31.07
N HIS A 367 41.93 -10.14 30.50
CA HIS A 367 41.28 -11.36 30.96
C HIS A 367 42.15 -12.61 30.77
N LEU A 368 42.81 -12.74 29.62
CA LEU A 368 43.67 -13.90 29.37
C LEU A 368 44.92 -13.89 30.25
N LYS A 369 45.49 -12.72 30.55
CA LYS A 369 46.56 -12.58 31.54
C LYS A 369 46.10 -13.00 32.93
N ALA A 370 44.88 -12.65 33.33
CA ALA A 370 44.28 -13.09 34.60
C ALA A 370 44.04 -14.60 34.65
N MET A 371 43.84 -15.26 33.49
CA MET A 371 43.73 -16.72 33.36
C MET A 371 45.08 -17.44 33.22
N GLY A 372 46.21 -16.73 33.31
CA GLY A 372 47.55 -17.32 33.30
C GLY A 372 48.15 -17.53 31.91
N ALA A 373 47.54 -16.97 30.85
CA ALA A 373 48.15 -16.99 29.53
C ALA A 373 49.36 -16.04 29.48
N THR A 374 50.51 -16.56 29.04
CA THR A 374 51.73 -15.78 28.79
C THR A 374 52.03 -15.75 27.30
N TRP A 375 52.42 -14.58 26.81
CA TRP A 375 52.83 -14.34 25.43
C TRP A 375 54.20 -13.67 25.47
N THR A 376 55.15 -14.21 24.69
CA THR A 376 56.44 -13.57 24.37
C THR A 376 56.31 -12.58 23.24
#